data_AF-A0A2V2U1M8-F1
#
_entry.id   AF-A0A2V2U1M8-F1
#
_cell.length_a   1.000
_cell.length_b   1.000
_cell.length_c   1.000
_cell.angle_alpha   90.00
_cell.angle_beta   90.00
_cell.angle_gamma   90.00
#
_symmetry.space_group_name_H-M   'P 1'
#
loop_
_entity.id
_entity.type
_entity.pdbx_description
1 polymer ?
#
loop_
_entity_poly.entity_id
_entity_poly.type
_entity_poly.pdbx_seq_one_letter_code
_entity_poly.pdbx_strand_id
1 'polypeptide(L)'
;MPFAGEYFDKVVASASYTWEDSYEPDFPRTVVTWELEKIENNKTSLKLLHTGFKADEKAKQYDEGWSHFLNELVKYCENTK
;
A
#
# COMPACT_ATOMS: atom_id res chain seq x y z
N MET A 1 -11.77 -2.00 -22.48
CA MET A 1 -10.73 -2.78 -21.80
C MET A 1 -9.39 -2.19 -22.21
N PRO A 2 -8.60 -1.58 -21.30
CA PRO A 2 -7.30 -1.04 -21.68
C PRO A 2 -6.28 -2.18 -21.81
N PHE A 3 -5.34 -2.03 -22.76
CA PHE A 3 -4.29 -3.00 -23.05
C PHE A 3 -3.18 -2.93 -22.01
N ALA A 4 -2.51 -4.06 -21.73
CA ALA A 4 -1.44 -4.17 -20.73
C ALA A 4 -0.32 -3.12 -20.85
N GLY A 5 -0.10 -2.55 -22.06
CA GLY A 5 0.85 -1.46 -22.28
C GLY A 5 0.46 -0.11 -21.63
N GLU A 6 -0.83 0.23 -21.55
CA GLU A 6 -1.30 1.48 -20.91
C GLU A 6 -1.20 1.43 -19.37
N TYR A 7 -1.03 0.24 -18.79
CA TYR A 7 -0.90 0.06 -17.34
C TYR A 7 0.51 0.42 -16.84
N PHE A 8 1.54 0.12 -17.64
CA PHE A 8 2.94 0.38 -17.26
C PHE A 8 3.35 1.85 -17.40
N ASP A 9 2.71 2.61 -18.29
CA ASP A 9 3.00 4.05 -18.43
C ASP A 9 2.50 4.91 -17.24
N LYS A 10 1.61 4.35 -16.40
CA LYS A 10 1.01 5.08 -15.29
C LYS A 10 1.70 4.83 -13.94
N VAL A 11 2.24 3.63 -13.73
CA VAL A 11 2.99 3.30 -12.51
C VAL A 11 4.39 3.90 -12.60
N VAL A 12 4.63 4.91 -11.77
CA VAL A 12 5.92 5.64 -11.72
C VAL A 12 6.93 4.90 -10.88
N ALA A 13 6.47 4.25 -9.80
CA ALA A 13 7.32 3.50 -8.89
C ALA A 13 6.51 2.39 -8.20
N SER A 14 7.16 1.27 -7.95
CA SER A 14 6.65 0.21 -7.07
C SER A 14 7.75 -0.24 -6.11
N ALA A 15 7.36 -0.56 -4.88
CA ALA A 15 8.25 -1.10 -3.86
C ALA A 15 7.52 -2.16 -3.05
N SER A 16 8.17 -3.32 -2.85
CA SER A 16 7.62 -4.41 -2.06
C SER A 16 8.61 -4.85 -0.99
N TYR A 17 8.10 -5.21 0.17
CA TYR A 17 8.90 -5.79 1.24
C TYR A 17 8.11 -6.88 1.98
N THR A 18 8.85 -7.76 2.64
CA THR A 18 8.25 -8.78 3.50
C THR A 18 7.98 -8.22 4.88
N TRP A 19 6.81 -8.56 5.43
CA TRP A 19 6.42 -8.18 6.78
C TRP A 19 6.18 -9.44 7.62
N GLU A 20 6.57 -9.37 8.88
CA GLU A 20 6.47 -10.45 9.84
C GLU A 20 6.25 -9.84 11.22
N ASP A 21 5.32 -10.42 11.98
CA ASP A 21 5.04 -9.99 13.35
C ASP A 21 5.99 -10.72 14.30
N SER A 22 6.98 -10.01 14.84
CA SER A 22 7.95 -10.59 15.76
C SER A 22 7.34 -11.05 17.09
N TYR A 23 6.13 -10.62 17.41
CA TYR A 23 5.44 -10.96 18.67
C TYR A 23 4.51 -12.17 18.53
N GLU A 24 4.21 -12.59 17.30
CA GLU A 24 3.38 -13.76 17.02
C GLU A 24 4.18 -14.77 16.18
N PRO A 25 4.82 -15.78 16.81
CA PRO A 25 5.74 -16.68 16.13
C PRO A 25 5.08 -17.57 15.05
N ASP A 26 3.75 -17.74 15.11
CA ASP A 26 2.96 -18.47 14.10
C ASP A 26 2.37 -17.54 13.02
N PHE A 27 2.68 -16.24 13.07
CA PHE A 27 2.18 -15.30 12.08
C PHE A 27 2.84 -15.58 10.72
N PRO A 28 2.04 -15.76 9.65
CA PRO A 28 2.61 -16.04 8.33
C PRO A 28 3.43 -14.84 7.86
N ARG A 29 4.57 -15.11 7.23
CA ARG A 29 5.33 -14.06 6.54
C ARG A 29 4.47 -13.47 5.42
N THR A 30 4.15 -12.18 5.51
CA THR A 30 3.33 -11.46 4.55
C THR A 30 4.17 -10.58 3.64
N VAL A 31 3.54 -10.00 2.62
CA VAL A 31 4.16 -9.06 1.70
C VAL A 31 3.33 -7.80 1.62
N VAL A 32 3.97 -6.66 1.83
CA VAL A 32 3.38 -5.34 1.61
C VAL A 32 3.98 -4.76 0.34
N THR A 33 3.12 -4.31 -0.58
CA THR A 33 3.48 -3.68 -1.84
C THR A 33 2.88 -2.30 -1.91
N TRP A 34 3.69 -1.34 -2.34
CA TRP A 34 3.34 0.04 -2.56
C TRP A 34 3.46 0.31 -4.06
N GLU A 35 2.40 0.82 -4.67
CA GLU A 35 2.38 1.23 -6.07
C GLU A 35 2.01 2.70 -6.16
N LEU A 36 2.86 3.48 -6.81
CA LEU A 36 2.66 4.90 -7.02
C LEU A 36 2.37 5.14 -8.50
N GLU A 37 1.26 5.79 -8.75
CA GLU A 37 0.77 6.12 -10.08
C GLU A 37 0.63 7.63 -10.21
N LYS A 38 1.23 8.22 -11.26
CA LYS A 38 1.04 9.65 -11.52
C LYS A 38 -0.38 9.83 -12.04
N ILE A 39 -1.11 10.75 -11.41
CA ILE A 39 -2.42 11.18 -11.87
C ILE A 39 -2.36 12.65 -12.30
N GLU A 40 -3.44 13.14 -12.89
CA GLU A 40 -3.53 14.53 -13.34
C GLU A 40 -3.33 15.53 -12.19
N ASN A 41 -2.99 16.77 -12.53
CA ASN A 41 -2.79 17.88 -11.58
C ASN A 41 -1.62 17.71 -10.60
N ASN A 42 -0.51 17.10 -11.02
CA ASN A 42 0.69 16.87 -10.19
C ASN A 42 0.37 16.12 -8.87
N LYS A 43 -0.64 15.25 -8.91
CA LYS A 43 -0.97 14.37 -7.80
C LYS A 43 -0.46 12.96 -8.08
N THR A 44 -0.32 12.18 -7.03
CA THR A 44 0.07 10.78 -7.10
C THR A 44 -1.00 9.94 -6.42
N SER A 45 -1.50 8.92 -7.12
CA SER A 45 -2.30 7.86 -6.50
C SER A 45 -1.34 6.85 -5.90
N LEU A 46 -1.60 6.46 -4.65
CA LEU A 46 -0.85 5.44 -3.94
C LEU A 46 -1.79 4.29 -3.64
N LYS A 47 -1.41 3.08 -4.07
CA LYS A 47 -2.10 1.83 -3.76
C LYS A 47 -1.21 1.02 -2.83
N LEU A 48 -1.75 0.60 -1.70
CA LEU A 48 -1.11 -0.30 -0.76
C LEU A 48 -1.79 -1.66 -0.83
N LEU A 49 -1.02 -2.69 -1.11
CA LEU A 49 -1.49 -4.06 -1.13
C LEU A 49 -0.72 -4.87 -0.09
N HIS A 50 -1.42 -5.33 0.94
CA HIS A 50 -0.90 -6.26 1.92
C HIS A 50 -1.46 -7.66 1.59
N THR A 51 -0.59 -8.66 1.41
CA THR A 51 -0.97 -10.03 1.01
C THR A 51 -0.27 -11.09 1.86
N GLY A 52 -0.80 -12.31 1.87
CA GLY A 52 -0.21 -13.45 2.58
C GLY A 52 -0.70 -13.66 4.00
N PHE A 53 -1.61 -12.81 4.50
CA PHE A 53 -2.32 -13.03 5.76
C PHE A 53 -3.59 -13.85 5.53
N LYS A 54 -4.04 -14.57 6.56
CA LYS A 54 -5.33 -15.27 6.53
C LYS A 54 -6.45 -14.24 6.59
N ALA A 55 -7.52 -14.45 5.83
CA ALA A 55 -8.74 -13.64 5.93
C ALA A 55 -9.46 -13.98 7.24
N ASP A 56 -8.96 -13.46 8.35
CA ASP A 56 -9.51 -13.63 9.70
C ASP A 56 -9.82 -12.25 10.33
N GLU A 57 -10.17 -12.23 11.62
CA GLU A 57 -10.52 -11.03 12.37
C GLU A 57 -9.42 -9.94 12.36
N LYS A 58 -8.16 -10.29 12.09
CA LYS A 58 -7.04 -9.34 12.04
C LYS A 58 -6.99 -8.54 10.74
N ALA A 59 -7.62 -9.01 9.66
CA ALA A 59 -7.71 -8.26 8.40
C ALA A 59 -8.27 -6.85 8.62
N LYS A 60 -9.26 -6.71 9.51
CA LYS A 60 -9.85 -5.43 9.87
C LYS A 60 -8.87 -4.53 10.64
N GLN A 61 -8.11 -5.09 11.57
CA GLN A 61 -7.09 -4.34 12.32
C GLN A 61 -5.99 -3.83 11.40
N TYR A 62 -5.55 -4.64 10.43
CA TYR A 62 -4.57 -4.22 9.44
C TYR A 62 -5.12 -3.11 8.54
N ASP A 63 -6.38 -3.21 8.11
CA ASP A 63 -7.03 -2.18 7.30
C ASP A 63 -7.18 -0.85 8.05
N GLU A 64 -7.62 -0.90 9.32
CA GLU A 64 -7.72 0.28 10.19
C GLU A 64 -6.34 0.91 10.45
N GLY A 65 -5.32 0.09 10.73
CA GLY A 65 -3.94 0.54 10.92
C GLY A 65 -3.37 1.21 9.67
N TRP A 66 -3.47 0.57 8.50
CA TRP A 66 -2.99 1.15 7.25
C TRP A 66 -3.74 2.43 6.90
N SER A 67 -5.07 2.46 7.07
CA SER A 67 -5.88 3.65 6.83
C SER A 67 -5.43 4.84 7.69
N HIS A 68 -5.09 4.60 8.96
CA HIS A 68 -4.56 5.64 9.84
C HIS A 68 -3.23 6.22 9.31
N PHE A 69 -2.25 5.36 9.00
CA PHE A 69 -0.94 5.81 8.52
C PHE A 69 -1.00 6.47 7.14
N LEU A 70 -1.87 6.01 6.25
CA LEU A 70 -2.08 6.64 4.95
C LEU A 70 -2.66 8.06 5.09
N ASN A 71 -3.57 8.27 6.04
CA ASN A 71 -4.09 9.61 6.32
C ASN A 71 -3.01 10.55 6.88
N GLU A 72 -2.15 10.06 7.78
CA GLU A 72 -1.03 10.86 8.28
C GLU A 72 -0.01 11.17 7.17
N LEU A 73 0.24 10.24 6.25
CA LEU A 73 1.07 10.48 5.08
C LEU A 73 0.49 11.59 4.19
N VAL A 74 -0.82 11.59 3.94
CA VAL A 74 -1.48 12.67 3.19
C VAL A 74 -1.26 14.02 3.87
N LYS A 75 -1.51 14.10 5.19
CA LYS A 75 -1.30 15.35 5.95
C LYS A 75 0.16 15.82 5.87
N TYR A 76 1.11 14.89 6.02
CA TYR A 76 2.53 15.21 5.91
C TYR A 76 2.84 15.82 4.54
N CYS A 77 2.45 15.12 3.46
CA CYS A 77 2.68 15.56 2.07
C CYS A 77 2.04 16.91 1.76
N GLU A 78 0.86 17.21 2.33
CA GLU A 78 0.18 18.50 2.16
C GLU A 78 0.89 19.66 2.89
N ASN A 79 1.54 19.37 4.01
CA ASN A 79 2.26 20.36 4.83
C ASN A 79 3.71 20.60 4.36
N THR A 80 4.30 19.69 3.58
CA THR A 80 5.62 19.86 2.95
C THR A 80 5.61 20.71 1.68
N LYS A 81 4.56 21.53 1.47
CA LYS A 81 4.47 22.48 0.34
C LYS A 81 5.32 23.73 0.53
#